data_AF-A0A4Q7M2S2-F1
#
_entry.id   AF-A0A4Q7M2S2-F1
#
_cell.length_a   1.000
_cell.length_b   1.000
_cell.length_c   1.000
_cell.angle_alpha   90.00
_cell.angle_beta   90.00
_cell.angle_gamma   90.00
#
_symmetry.space_group_name_H-M   'P 1'
#
loop_
_entity.id
_entity.type
_entity.pdbx_description
1 polymer ?
#
loop_
_entity_poly.entity_id
_entity_poly.type
_entity_poly.pdbx_seq_one_letter_code
_entity_poly.pdbx_strand_id
1 'polypeptide(L)'
;MVRRTITTLTTLVGALAAALAVAGGCAATGPGEACVDWVTFDTPAAAAQGHLVVRGDVVGPAGSTTAFGVRAQRWELDVQAVLAGDGAEPGERITVTSTPVTCDGSGERYPGGDPLDTDQTVVVILQRSPADASVGEPGGLRTVTPFDGVVPPAADGGLPDAWPAGHRP
;
A
#
# COMPACT_ATOMS: atom_id res chain seq x y z
N MET A 1 -16.44 -70.87 34.00
CA MET A 1 -15.40 -71.93 34.07
C MET A 1 -15.33 -72.63 32.72
N VAL A 2 -14.15 -73.18 32.34
CA VAL A 2 -13.69 -73.71 31.03
C VAL A 2 -12.83 -72.66 30.26
N ARG A 3 -11.49 -72.57 30.40
CA ARG A 3 -10.35 -73.35 29.78
C ARG A 3 -10.46 -73.39 28.25
N ARG A 4 -9.51 -73.06 27.36
CA ARG A 4 -8.03 -72.88 27.23
C ARG A 4 -7.84 -72.02 25.93
N THR A 5 -6.72 -71.43 25.50
CA THR A 5 -5.33 -71.90 25.38
C THR A 5 -4.42 -70.73 24.97
N ILE A 6 -3.17 -70.79 25.40
CA ILE A 6 -2.03 -69.89 25.15
C ILE A 6 -1.42 -70.12 23.75
N THR A 7 -0.48 -69.24 23.35
CA THR A 7 0.63 -69.39 22.37
C THR A 7 0.36 -68.62 21.06
N THR A 8 1.14 -67.62 20.63
CA THR A 8 2.60 -67.65 20.40
C THR A 8 3.17 -66.23 20.28
N LEU A 9 4.36 -66.00 20.85
CA LEU A 9 5.24 -64.85 20.59
C LEU A 9 5.71 -64.86 19.13
N THR A 10 5.76 -63.68 18.50
CA THR A 10 6.80 -63.39 17.50
C THR A 10 7.21 -61.93 17.60
N THR A 11 8.36 -61.70 18.24
CA THR A 11 9.19 -60.50 18.13
C THR A 11 9.66 -60.31 16.68
N LEU A 12 9.52 -59.10 16.15
CA LEU A 12 10.29 -58.62 15.00
C LEU A 12 10.85 -57.23 15.36
N VAL A 13 12.11 -57.27 15.77
CA VAL A 13 13.04 -56.13 15.81
C VAL A 13 13.67 -56.03 14.42
N GLY A 14 13.77 -54.81 13.89
CA GLY A 14 14.53 -54.47 12.67
C GLY A 14 13.66 -53.69 11.67
N ALA A 15 14.03 -52.55 11.13
CA ALA A 15 15.31 -51.88 11.09
C ALA A 15 15.14 -50.36 10.96
N LEU A 16 16.10 -49.66 11.53
CA LEU A 16 16.42 -48.25 11.31
C LEU A 16 16.70 -48.00 9.82
N ALA A 17 15.92 -47.13 9.18
CA ALA A 17 16.34 -46.44 7.97
C ALA A 17 15.80 -45.01 8.03
N ALA A 18 16.67 -44.10 8.45
CA ALA A 18 16.47 -42.67 8.36
C ALA A 18 16.30 -42.27 6.89
N ALA A 19 15.14 -41.72 6.56
CA ALA A 19 14.96 -40.89 5.37
C ALA A 19 14.62 -39.49 5.86
N LEU A 20 15.65 -38.74 6.30
CA LEU A 20 15.60 -37.29 6.27
C LEU A 20 15.50 -36.87 4.80
N ALA A 21 14.28 -36.79 4.28
CA ALA A 21 14.03 -36.08 3.03
C ALA A 21 14.24 -34.59 3.33
N VAL A 22 15.35 -34.08 2.81
CA VAL A 22 15.74 -32.68 2.81
C VAL A 22 14.56 -31.86 2.30
N ALA A 23 13.84 -31.20 3.20
CA ALA A 23 12.98 -30.09 2.86
C ALA A 23 13.91 -28.95 2.42
N GLY A 24 14.35 -29.02 1.17
CA GLY A 24 15.05 -27.94 0.49
C GLY A 24 14.09 -26.76 0.50
N GLY A 25 14.31 -25.87 1.45
CA GLY A 25 13.62 -24.60 1.54
C GLY A 25 13.87 -23.86 0.23
N CYS A 26 12.86 -23.85 -0.63
CA CYS A 26 12.56 -22.63 -1.34
C CYS A 26 12.27 -21.61 -0.24
N ALA A 27 13.31 -20.92 0.22
CA ALA A 27 13.13 -19.59 0.77
C ALA A 27 12.45 -18.84 -0.38
N ALA A 28 11.14 -18.69 -0.28
CA ALA A 28 10.43 -17.70 -1.08
C ALA A 28 11.12 -16.40 -0.71
N THR A 29 12.03 -15.93 -1.56
CA THR A 29 12.38 -14.52 -1.62
C THR A 29 11.04 -13.83 -1.67
N GLY A 30 10.68 -13.16 -0.57
CA GLY A 30 9.49 -12.33 -0.53
C GLY A 30 9.52 -11.36 -1.70
N PRO A 31 8.37 -10.77 -2.07
CA PRO A 31 8.37 -9.74 -3.09
C PRO A 31 9.45 -8.71 -2.76
N GLY A 32 10.36 -8.48 -3.69
CA GLY A 32 11.46 -7.54 -3.50
C GLY A 32 10.90 -6.12 -3.36
N GLU A 33 11.46 -5.35 -2.43
CA GLU A 33 11.18 -3.91 -2.34
C GLU A 33 11.73 -3.22 -3.60
N ALA A 34 10.87 -2.48 -4.30
CA ALA A 34 11.26 -1.65 -5.41
C ALA A 34 11.67 -0.27 -4.87
N CYS A 35 12.94 0.09 -5.07
CA CYS A 35 13.41 1.44 -4.80
C CYS A 35 13.02 2.33 -5.99
N VAL A 36 11.89 3.04 -5.84
CA VAL A 36 11.40 4.01 -6.83
C VAL A 36 12.13 5.34 -6.69
N ASP A 37 12.76 5.78 -7.77
CA ASP A 37 13.24 7.16 -7.93
C ASP A 37 12.05 8.04 -8.35
N TRP A 38 11.60 8.90 -7.44
CA TRP A 38 10.39 9.68 -7.61
C TRP A 38 10.64 10.88 -8.52
N VAL A 39 9.72 11.11 -9.45
CA VAL A 39 9.67 12.37 -10.17
C VAL A 39 9.33 13.51 -9.21
N THR A 40 9.95 14.66 -9.41
CA THR A 40 9.59 15.91 -8.74
C THR A 40 8.80 16.79 -9.70
N PHE A 41 7.73 17.40 -9.22
CA PHE A 41 6.94 18.35 -10.01
C PHE A 41 7.20 19.79 -9.57
N ASP A 42 7.39 20.70 -10.52
CA ASP A 42 7.62 22.12 -10.22
C ASP A 42 6.39 22.82 -9.63
N THR A 43 5.19 22.34 -9.95
CA THR A 43 3.91 22.92 -9.51
C THR A 43 2.85 21.85 -9.27
N PRO A 44 1.83 22.13 -8.42
CA PRO A 44 0.69 21.23 -8.27
C PRO A 44 -0.04 20.97 -9.59
N ALA A 45 -0.14 21.99 -10.45
CA ALA A 45 -0.73 21.86 -11.78
C ALA A 45 0.04 20.87 -12.66
N ALA A 46 1.38 20.83 -12.58
CA ALA A 46 2.19 19.83 -13.29
C ALA A 46 1.97 18.42 -12.73
N ALA A 47 1.90 18.26 -11.42
CA ALA A 47 1.59 16.99 -10.76
C ALA A 47 0.18 16.47 -11.09
N ALA A 48 -0.76 17.35 -11.39
CA ALA A 48 -2.15 17.02 -11.72
C ALA A 48 -2.37 16.55 -13.18
N GLN A 49 -1.40 16.74 -14.07
CA GLN A 49 -1.61 16.48 -15.50
C GLN A 49 -1.88 14.99 -15.78
N GLY A 50 -3.06 14.68 -16.33
CA GLY A 50 -3.46 13.30 -16.64
C GLY A 50 -3.88 12.47 -15.42
N HIS A 51 -4.08 13.13 -14.27
CA HIS A 51 -4.42 12.49 -13.00
C HIS A 51 -5.82 12.92 -12.53
N LEU A 52 -6.39 12.12 -11.62
CA LEU A 52 -7.62 12.47 -10.91
C LEU A 52 -7.25 13.45 -9.79
N VAL A 53 -7.94 14.58 -9.69
CA VAL A 53 -7.77 15.53 -8.59
C VAL A 53 -9.09 15.73 -7.90
N VAL A 54 -9.10 15.48 -6.59
CA VAL A 54 -10.30 15.62 -5.76
C VAL A 54 -10.04 16.53 -4.59
N ARG A 55 -11.05 17.30 -4.18
CA ARG A 55 -11.11 17.89 -2.83
C ARG A 55 -12.00 17.03 -1.97
N GLY A 56 -11.55 16.68 -0.77
CA GLY A 56 -12.33 15.87 0.15
C GLY A 56 -11.86 15.95 1.60
N ASP A 57 -12.67 15.36 2.47
CA ASP A 57 -12.33 15.18 3.88
C ASP A 57 -11.77 13.78 4.10
N VAL A 58 -10.64 13.68 4.80
CA VAL A 58 -10.13 12.38 5.22
C VAL A 58 -11.03 11.87 6.36
N VAL A 59 -11.68 10.74 6.12
CA VAL A 59 -12.59 10.11 7.09
C VAL A 59 -11.81 9.32 8.13
N GLY A 60 -10.72 8.69 7.71
CA GLY A 60 -9.84 7.93 8.58
C GLY A 60 -9.15 6.75 7.89
N PRO A 61 -8.44 5.91 8.66
CA PRO A 61 -7.66 4.81 8.12
C PRO A 61 -8.54 3.68 7.55
N ALA A 62 -8.17 3.19 6.37
CA ALA A 62 -8.80 2.09 5.63
C ALA A 62 -7.94 0.81 5.62
N GLY A 63 -7.04 0.70 6.60
CA GLY A 63 -6.05 -0.37 6.70
C GLY A 63 -4.78 -0.06 5.89
N SER A 64 -4.09 -1.11 5.47
CA SER A 64 -2.86 -0.99 4.65
C SER A 64 -2.96 -1.88 3.41
N THR A 65 -2.02 -1.68 2.49
CA THR A 65 -1.79 -2.53 1.30
C THR A 65 -0.29 -2.67 1.06
N THR A 66 0.09 -3.54 0.14
CA THR A 66 1.41 -3.49 -0.48
C THR A 66 1.41 -2.45 -1.60
N ALA A 67 2.47 -1.66 -1.68
CA ALA A 67 2.84 -0.83 -2.81
C ALA A 67 4.38 -0.80 -2.90
N PHE A 68 4.94 -1.01 -4.08
CA PHE A 68 6.37 -1.12 -4.37
C PHE A 68 7.07 -2.20 -3.52
N GLY A 69 6.37 -3.29 -3.23
CA GLY A 69 6.87 -4.36 -2.35
C GLY A 69 6.92 -3.98 -0.87
N VAL A 70 6.41 -2.82 -0.48
CA VAL A 70 6.43 -2.32 0.91
C VAL A 70 5.03 -2.02 1.42
N ARG A 71 4.88 -1.89 2.75
CA ARG A 71 3.59 -1.52 3.35
C ARG A 71 3.29 -0.05 3.09
N ALA A 72 2.13 0.21 2.50
CA ALA A 72 1.54 1.53 2.32
C ALA A 72 0.21 1.63 3.09
N GLN A 73 -0.08 2.80 3.65
CA GLN A 73 -1.35 3.03 4.33
C GLN A 73 -2.46 3.34 3.33
N ARG A 74 -3.68 2.96 3.69
CA ARG A 74 -4.89 3.30 2.95
C ARG A 74 -5.78 4.19 3.81
N TRP A 75 -6.47 5.11 3.16
CA TRP A 75 -7.33 6.11 3.78
C TRP A 75 -8.66 6.17 3.06
N GLU A 76 -9.74 6.42 3.79
CA GLU A 76 -11.03 6.74 3.21
C GLU A 76 -11.18 8.25 3.09
N LEU A 77 -11.61 8.71 1.92
CA LEU A 77 -11.83 10.10 1.59
C LEU A 77 -13.28 10.29 1.14
N ASP A 78 -13.98 11.24 1.76
CA ASP A 78 -15.27 11.71 1.28
C ASP A 78 -15.05 12.80 0.23
N VAL A 79 -15.37 12.52 -1.03
CA VAL A 79 -15.15 13.43 -2.15
C VAL A 79 -16.19 14.54 -2.10
N GLN A 80 -15.74 15.77 -1.88
CA GLN A 80 -16.60 16.95 -1.94
C GLN A 80 -16.70 17.51 -3.36
N ALA A 81 -15.59 17.48 -4.11
CA ALA A 81 -15.52 17.98 -5.47
C ALA A 81 -14.46 17.23 -6.28
N VAL A 82 -14.73 17.04 -7.56
CA VAL A 82 -13.75 16.58 -8.55
C VAL A 82 -13.24 17.82 -9.28
N LEU A 83 -11.94 18.07 -9.17
CA LEU A 83 -11.29 19.26 -9.72
C LEU A 83 -10.70 19.00 -11.12
N ALA A 84 -10.26 17.76 -11.37
CA ALA A 84 -9.77 17.32 -12.67
C ALA A 84 -9.82 15.79 -12.79
N GLY A 85 -9.85 15.28 -14.03
CA GLY A 85 -9.85 13.85 -14.34
C GLY A 85 -11.18 13.15 -14.04
N ASP A 86 -11.18 11.84 -14.25
CA ASP A 86 -12.34 10.96 -14.09
C ASP A 86 -12.07 9.86 -13.06
N GLY A 87 -13.13 9.18 -12.60
CA GLY A 87 -13.02 8.01 -11.73
C GLY A 87 -13.34 8.24 -10.26
N ALA A 88 -13.95 9.38 -9.95
CA ALA A 88 -14.70 9.64 -8.72
C ALA A 88 -15.85 10.62 -9.01
N GLU A 89 -16.85 10.69 -8.14
CA GLU A 89 -17.95 11.66 -8.20
C GLU A 89 -18.09 12.45 -6.88
N PRO A 90 -18.59 13.71 -6.91
CA PRO A 90 -18.95 14.41 -5.69
C PRO A 90 -19.97 13.62 -4.86
N GLY A 91 -19.70 13.47 -3.56
CA GLY A 91 -20.48 12.66 -2.62
C GLY A 91 -20.06 11.19 -2.53
N GLU A 92 -19.11 10.75 -3.36
CA GLU A 92 -18.56 9.40 -3.28
C GLU A 92 -17.55 9.28 -2.14
N ARG A 93 -17.52 8.10 -1.49
CA ARG A 93 -16.43 7.71 -0.60
C ARG A 93 -15.45 6.82 -1.34
N ILE A 94 -14.19 7.24 -1.43
CA ILE A 94 -13.13 6.50 -2.13
C ILE A 94 -12.05 6.03 -1.14
N THR A 95 -11.41 4.90 -1.46
CA THR A 95 -10.21 4.45 -0.76
C THR A 95 -8.97 4.83 -1.55
N VAL A 96 -8.04 5.54 -0.90
CA VAL A 96 -6.78 6.00 -1.49
C VAL A 96 -5.61 5.33 -0.77
N THR A 97 -4.60 4.90 -1.53
CA THR A 97 -3.31 4.48 -0.98
C THR A 97 -2.36 5.67 -0.88
N SER A 98 -1.82 5.94 0.30
CA SER A 98 -0.77 6.94 0.48
C SER A 98 0.56 6.36 0.01
N THR A 99 1.13 6.93 -1.06
CA THR A 99 2.37 6.45 -1.66
C THR A 99 3.54 6.57 -0.67
N PRO A 100 4.20 5.45 -0.31
CA PRO A 100 5.28 5.47 0.68
C PRO A 100 6.63 5.85 0.05
N VAL A 101 7.56 6.31 0.89
CA VAL A 101 8.98 6.39 0.53
C VAL A 101 9.61 4.98 0.51
N THR A 102 10.41 4.71 -0.52
CA THR A 102 11.02 3.39 -0.79
C THR A 102 12.55 3.42 -0.92
N CYS A 103 13.20 4.60 -0.84
CA CYS A 103 14.61 4.78 -1.19
C CYS A 103 15.42 5.65 -0.22
N ASP A 104 14.92 5.94 0.98
CA ASP A 104 15.60 6.85 1.90
C ASP A 104 16.62 6.16 2.83
N GLY A 105 16.69 4.83 2.80
CA GLY A 105 17.57 4.03 3.65
C GLY A 105 17.23 4.08 5.14
N SER A 106 16.18 4.81 5.54
CA SER A 106 15.77 4.97 6.94
C SER A 106 14.89 3.81 7.41
N GLY A 107 14.18 3.17 6.48
CA GLY A 107 13.15 2.17 6.75
C GLY A 107 11.81 2.78 7.17
N GLU A 108 11.75 4.10 7.36
CA GLU A 108 10.54 4.86 7.60
C GLU A 108 9.82 5.13 6.28
N ARG A 109 8.52 4.84 6.24
CA ARG A 109 7.73 4.97 4.99
C ARG A 109 7.18 6.38 4.79
N TYR A 110 7.10 7.14 5.88
CA TYR A 110 6.54 8.47 5.94
C TYR A 110 7.37 9.32 6.93
N PRO A 111 8.61 9.71 6.59
CA PRO A 111 9.51 10.40 7.52
C PRO A 111 9.01 11.77 8.00
N GLY A 112 8.03 12.36 7.31
CA GLY A 112 7.31 13.57 7.72
C GLY A 112 5.92 13.33 8.31
N GLY A 113 5.54 12.07 8.55
CA GLY A 113 4.15 11.67 8.74
C GLY A 113 3.44 11.36 7.43
N ASP A 114 2.38 10.56 7.49
CA ASP A 114 1.55 10.28 6.31
C ASP A 114 0.74 11.54 5.98
N PRO A 115 0.83 12.10 4.76
CA PRO A 115 0.13 13.33 4.41
C PRO A 115 -1.40 13.22 4.44
N LEU A 116 -1.95 11.99 4.43
CA LEU A 116 -3.37 11.74 4.62
C LEU A 116 -3.76 11.52 6.09
N ASP A 117 -2.82 11.50 7.05
CA ASP A 117 -3.13 11.49 8.48
C ASP A 117 -3.46 12.90 8.97
N THR A 118 -4.66 13.36 8.62
CA THR A 118 -5.16 14.70 8.93
C THR A 118 -6.67 14.68 9.13
N ASP A 119 -7.17 15.62 9.93
CA ASP A 119 -8.60 15.90 10.12
C ASP A 119 -9.10 17.06 9.23
N GLN A 120 -8.22 17.58 8.36
CA GLN A 120 -8.50 18.73 7.51
C GLN A 120 -9.03 18.31 6.12
N THR A 121 -9.82 19.20 5.50
CA THR A 121 -10.13 19.11 4.07
C THR A 121 -8.85 19.30 3.26
N VAL A 122 -8.61 18.40 2.30
CA VAL A 122 -7.42 18.38 1.45
C VAL A 122 -7.79 18.30 -0.03
N VAL A 123 -6.87 18.75 -0.88
CA VAL A 123 -6.84 18.40 -2.30
C VAL A 123 -5.84 17.28 -2.49
N VAL A 124 -6.29 16.20 -3.14
CA VAL A 124 -5.50 14.99 -3.36
C VAL A 124 -5.33 14.77 -4.85
N ILE A 125 -4.08 14.59 -5.28
CA ILE A 125 -3.69 14.28 -6.66
C ILE A 125 -3.43 12.78 -6.76
N LEU A 126 -4.28 12.11 -7.54
CA LEU A 126 -4.41 10.66 -7.58
C LEU A 126 -4.06 10.10 -8.96
N GLN A 127 -3.20 9.10 -8.95
CA GLN A 127 -2.96 8.23 -10.10
C GLN A 127 -3.67 6.89 -9.91
N ARG A 128 -4.07 6.28 -11.03
CA ARG A 128 -4.56 4.91 -11.05
C ARG A 128 -3.37 3.96 -11.20
N SER A 129 -3.28 3.02 -10.28
CA SER A 129 -2.25 1.98 -10.25
C SER A 129 -2.87 0.68 -10.75
N PRO A 130 -2.25 -0.01 -11.71
CA PRO A 130 -2.67 -1.37 -12.07
C PRO A 130 -2.38 -2.31 -10.91
N ALA A 131 -3.11 -3.42 -10.86
CA ALA A 131 -2.75 -4.52 -9.97
C ALA A 131 -1.45 -5.19 -10.48
N ASP A 132 -0.59 -5.59 -9.56
CA ASP A 132 0.60 -6.40 -9.83
C ASP A 132 0.64 -7.60 -8.89
N ALA A 133 0.19 -8.74 -9.39
CA ALA A 133 0.15 -9.99 -8.63
C ALA A 133 1.56 -10.52 -8.29
N SER A 134 2.61 -10.10 -8.99
CA SER A 134 3.99 -10.55 -8.72
C SER A 134 4.54 -9.99 -7.41
N VAL A 135 4.04 -8.82 -7.00
CA VAL A 135 4.38 -8.14 -5.74
C VAL A 135 3.20 -8.03 -4.78
N GLY A 136 2.06 -8.64 -5.10
CA GLY A 136 0.87 -8.66 -4.25
C GLY A 136 0.13 -7.32 -4.17
N GLU A 137 0.24 -6.48 -5.21
CA GLU A 137 -0.42 -5.19 -5.26
C GLU A 137 -1.81 -5.29 -5.89
N PRO A 138 -2.89 -4.88 -5.20
CA PRO A 138 -4.25 -4.98 -5.70
C PRO A 138 -4.61 -3.91 -6.75
N GLY A 139 -3.74 -2.92 -6.97
CA GLY A 139 -4.05 -1.74 -7.77
C GLY A 139 -5.00 -0.77 -7.06
N GLY A 140 -5.47 0.26 -7.77
CA GLY A 140 -6.41 1.25 -7.25
C GLY A 140 -5.89 2.69 -7.32
N LEU A 141 -6.51 3.59 -6.55
CA LEU A 141 -6.09 4.99 -6.48
C LEU A 141 -4.95 5.14 -5.47
N ARG A 142 -3.90 5.87 -5.85
CA ARG A 142 -2.81 6.28 -4.94
C ARG A 142 -2.38 7.71 -5.21
N THR A 143 -1.74 8.34 -4.22
CA THR A 143 -1.11 9.65 -4.44
C THR A 143 0.01 9.57 -5.49
N VAL A 144 0.22 10.64 -6.26
CA VAL A 144 1.18 10.63 -7.38
C VAL A 144 2.63 10.34 -6.94
N THR A 145 3.07 10.90 -5.82
CA THR A 145 4.35 10.63 -5.17
C THR A 145 4.15 10.67 -3.64
N PRO A 146 5.17 10.35 -2.83
CA PRO A 146 5.07 10.49 -1.38
C PRO A 146 4.89 11.94 -0.89
N PHE A 147 5.23 12.93 -1.72
CA PHE A 147 5.33 14.34 -1.32
C PHE A 147 4.43 15.30 -2.13
N ASP A 148 4.08 14.93 -3.37
CA ASP A 148 3.36 15.80 -4.32
C ASP A 148 1.88 15.39 -4.47
N GLY A 149 1.37 14.62 -3.51
CA GLY A 149 0.07 13.96 -3.59
C GLY A 149 -1.07 14.63 -2.83
N VAL A 150 -0.76 15.46 -1.83
CA VAL A 150 -1.74 16.04 -0.91
C VAL A 150 -1.33 17.47 -0.61
N VAL A 151 -2.27 18.40 -0.77
CA VAL A 151 -2.07 19.81 -0.45
C VAL A 151 -3.32 20.40 0.21
N PRO A 152 -3.17 21.46 1.02
CA PRO A 152 -4.31 22.28 1.41
C PRO A 152 -5.03 22.85 0.18
N PRO A 153 -6.36 22.97 0.20
CA PRO A 153 -7.08 23.65 -0.86
C PRO A 153 -6.67 25.12 -0.97
N ALA A 154 -6.74 25.66 -2.19
CA ALA A 154 -6.64 27.10 -2.43
C ALA A 154 -7.83 27.84 -1.80
N ALA A 155 -7.78 29.19 -1.79
CA ALA A 155 -8.81 30.02 -1.16
C ALA A 155 -10.21 29.85 -1.79
N ASP A 156 -10.29 29.46 -3.05
CA ASP A 156 -11.52 29.12 -3.77
C ASP A 156 -11.92 27.64 -3.59
N GLY A 157 -11.15 26.89 -2.81
CA GLY A 157 -11.30 25.45 -2.63
C GLY A 157 -10.70 24.62 -3.76
N GLY A 158 -9.98 25.22 -4.71
CA GLY A 158 -9.34 24.52 -5.83
C GLY A 158 -7.95 23.96 -5.52
N LEU A 159 -7.28 23.46 -6.56
CA LEU A 159 -5.87 23.09 -6.52
C LEU A 159 -5.03 24.38 -6.47
N PRO A 160 -4.05 24.53 -5.56
CA PRO A 160 -3.21 25.72 -5.50
C PRO A 160 -2.29 25.84 -6.73
N ASP A 161 -2.01 27.08 -7.15
CA ASP A 161 -1.14 27.37 -8.29
C ASP A 161 0.35 27.08 -8.01
N ALA A 162 0.74 27.05 -6.74
CA ALA A 162 2.09 26.80 -6.28
C ALA A 162 2.10 25.89 -5.05
N TRP A 163 3.20 25.17 -4.85
CA TRP A 163 3.37 24.33 -3.66
C TRP A 163 3.31 25.17 -2.37
N PRO A 164 2.69 24.66 -1.29
CA PRO A 164 2.69 25.31 0.00
C PRO A 164 4.10 25.55 0.54
N ALA A 165 4.26 26.58 1.37
CA ALA A 165 5.54 26.85 2.03
C ALA A 165 6.01 25.63 2.84
N GLY A 166 7.29 25.27 2.69
CA GLY A 166 7.87 24.11 3.39
C GLY A 166 7.67 22.78 2.67
N HIS A 167 7.02 22.76 1.51
CA HIS A 167 6.99 21.61 0.62
C HIS A 167 8.42 21.14 0.28
N ARG A 168 8.65 19.83 0.38
CA ARG A 168 9.92 19.17 0.08
C ARG A 168 9.64 17.89 -0.70
N PRO A 169 10.15 17.76 -1.93
CA PRO A 169 10.25 16.47 -2.58
C PRO A 169 11.39 15.64 -1.98
#